data_AF-A0A961FRF6-F1
#
_entry.id   AF-A0A961FRF6-F1
#
_cell.length_a   1.000
_cell.length_b   1.000
_cell.length_c   1.000
_cell.angle_alpha   90.00
_cell.angle_beta   90.00
_cell.angle_gamma   90.00
#
_symmetry.space_group_name_H-M   'P 1'
#
loop_
_entity.id
_entity.type
_entity.pdbx_description
1 polymer ?
#
loop_
_entity_poly.entity_id
_entity_poly.type
_entity_poly.pdbx_seq_one_letter_code
_entity_poly.pdbx_strand_id
1 'polypeptide(L)'
;MIPQAITKVGPNADLWSHLKSIQFALKRSLAVESGNDLSVFDKERLRLLAGLFKNELSTSKAETEKISFAGFGGQTTPSADYTLDIDLSELLKDLKPFKDWQSSQKLGFEKKWKRLIGIICEYLDYLDNQDGKLLPRKPPTEEFRIISFIVDELLLNAESSLQS
;
A
#
# COMPACT_ATOMS: atom_id res chain seq x y z
N MET A 1 -38.09 -1.49 1.18
CA MET A 1 -37.27 -1.84 0.00
C MET A 1 -35.83 -1.75 0.43
N ILE A 2 -35.14 -2.89 0.53
CA ILE A 2 -33.70 -2.93 0.79
C ILE A 2 -33.05 -2.75 -0.60
N PRO A 3 -32.42 -1.60 -0.91
CA PRO A 3 -31.87 -1.38 -2.23
C PRO A 3 -30.74 -2.38 -2.49
N GLN A 4 -30.55 -2.73 -3.75
CA GLN A 4 -29.70 -3.78 -4.31
C GLN A 4 -28.19 -3.61 -4.08
N ALA A 5 -27.75 -3.26 -2.87
CA ALA A 5 -26.33 -3.06 -2.53
C ALA A 5 -25.54 -4.38 -2.42
N ILE A 6 -26.22 -5.52 -2.31
CA ILE A 6 -25.58 -6.83 -2.05
C ILE A 6 -25.19 -7.55 -3.35
N THR A 7 -25.51 -7.01 -4.53
CA THR A 7 -25.17 -7.62 -5.83
C THR A 7 -24.04 -6.90 -6.60
N LYS A 8 -23.54 -5.75 -6.12
CA LYS A 8 -22.27 -5.14 -6.59
C LYS A 8 -21.05 -5.64 -5.80
N VAL A 9 -21.11 -6.86 -5.26
CA VAL A 9 -20.01 -7.53 -4.54
C VAL A 9 -19.05 -8.13 -5.56
N GLY A 10 -18.38 -7.25 -6.31
CA GLY A 10 -17.30 -7.61 -7.21
C GLY A 10 -15.93 -7.41 -6.53
N PRO A 11 -14.83 -7.83 -7.18
CA PRO A 11 -13.46 -7.63 -6.69
C PRO A 11 -13.13 -6.18 -6.28
N ASN A 12 -13.83 -5.20 -6.87
CA ASN A 12 -13.68 -3.77 -6.55
C ASN A 12 -14.24 -3.38 -5.16
N ALA A 13 -15.27 -4.07 -4.65
CA ALA A 13 -15.84 -3.77 -3.33
C ALA A 13 -14.91 -4.27 -2.21
N ASP A 14 -14.31 -5.44 -2.42
CA ASP A 14 -13.29 -5.99 -1.54
C ASP A 14 -12.03 -5.12 -1.57
N LEU A 15 -11.55 -4.73 -2.75
CA LEU A 15 -10.41 -3.80 -2.89
C LEU A 15 -10.66 -2.49 -2.14
N TRP A 16 -11.83 -1.88 -2.30
CA TRP A 16 -12.18 -0.64 -1.58
C TRP A 16 -12.16 -0.83 -0.06
N SER A 17 -12.75 -1.91 0.44
CA SER A 17 -12.74 -2.26 1.87
C SER A 17 -11.31 -2.45 2.40
N HIS A 18 -10.48 -3.15 1.62
CA HIS A 18 -9.07 -3.37 1.94
C HIS A 18 -8.27 -2.06 1.97
N LEU A 19 -8.42 -1.21 0.97
CA LEU A 19 -7.79 0.11 0.91
C LEU A 19 -8.25 1.02 2.05
N LYS A 20 -9.53 0.97 2.45
CA LYS A 20 -10.04 1.72 3.62
C LYS A 20 -9.37 1.23 4.90
N SER A 21 -9.24 -0.07 5.07
CA SER A 21 -8.54 -0.64 6.23
C SER A 21 -7.07 -0.21 6.28
N ILE A 22 -6.40 -0.15 5.13
CA ILE A 22 -5.01 0.35 5.02
C ILE A 22 -4.93 1.85 5.34
N GLN A 23 -5.87 2.65 4.83
CA GLN A 23 -5.95 4.09 5.11
C GLN A 23 -6.05 4.35 6.62
N PHE A 24 -6.88 3.58 7.34
CA PHE A 24 -6.98 3.69 8.80
C PHE A 24 -5.70 3.29 9.52
N ALA A 25 -5.04 2.22 9.09
CA ALA A 25 -3.76 1.80 9.66
C ALA A 25 -2.66 2.88 9.46
N LEU A 26 -2.60 3.50 8.28
CA LEU A 26 -1.69 4.61 8.00
C LEU A 26 -1.98 5.84 8.87
N LYS A 27 -3.25 6.26 8.98
CA LYS A 27 -3.65 7.38 9.84
C LYS A 27 -3.28 7.13 11.30
N ARG A 28 -3.53 5.92 11.81
CA ARG A 28 -3.12 5.53 13.17
C ARG A 28 -1.61 5.57 13.32
N SER A 29 -0.85 5.01 12.38
CA SER A 29 0.62 5.02 12.45
C SER A 29 1.21 6.44 12.51
N LEU A 30 0.59 7.41 11.83
CA LEU A 30 0.98 8.82 11.88
C LEU A 30 0.53 9.55 13.16
N ALA A 31 -0.53 9.08 13.81
CA ALA A 31 -1.11 9.72 14.99
C ALA A 31 -0.54 9.20 16.32
N VAL A 32 0.00 7.99 16.35
CA VAL A 32 0.52 7.38 17.59
C VAL A 32 1.86 7.99 18.00
N GLU A 33 2.03 8.15 19.31
CA GLU A 33 3.29 8.63 19.88
C GLU A 33 4.34 7.51 19.97
N SER A 34 3.87 6.27 20.16
CA SER A 34 4.67 5.06 20.21
C SER A 34 4.17 4.00 19.23
N GLY A 35 5.10 3.28 18.62
CA GLY A 35 4.77 2.15 17.73
C GLY A 35 4.06 0.98 18.43
N ASN A 36 4.06 0.95 19.77
CA ASN A 36 3.34 -0.05 20.57
C ASN A 36 1.83 0.18 20.64
N ASP A 37 1.37 1.36 20.23
CA ASP A 37 -0.05 1.70 20.18
C ASP A 37 -0.73 1.18 18.90
N LEU A 38 0.04 0.58 17.98
CA LEU A 38 -0.48 -0.06 16.77
C LEU A 38 -0.89 -1.51 17.06
N SER A 39 -2.11 -1.84 16.68
CA SER A 39 -2.61 -3.22 16.79
C SER A 39 -1.90 -4.16 15.81
N VAL A 40 -1.95 -5.46 16.10
CA VAL A 40 -1.46 -6.50 15.17
C VAL A 40 -2.11 -6.34 13.79
N PHE A 41 -3.41 -6.03 13.75
CA PHE A 41 -4.14 -5.78 12.52
C PHE A 41 -3.60 -4.56 11.75
N ASP A 42 -3.26 -3.46 12.42
CA ASP A 42 -2.69 -2.29 11.76
C ASP A 42 -1.34 -2.64 11.10
N LYS A 43 -0.49 -3.42 11.81
CA LYS A 43 0.78 -3.93 11.27
C LYS A 43 0.56 -4.83 10.05
N GLU A 44 -0.42 -5.72 10.10
CA GLU A 44 -0.80 -6.58 8.96
C GLU A 44 -1.26 -5.76 7.75
N ARG A 45 -2.07 -4.71 7.94
CA ARG A 45 -2.51 -3.85 6.84
C ARG A 45 -1.34 -3.11 6.19
N LEU A 46 -0.37 -2.64 6.98
CA LEU A 46 0.85 -2.04 6.43
C LEU A 46 1.71 -3.07 5.68
N ARG A 47 1.80 -4.32 6.15
CA ARG A 47 2.48 -5.40 5.41
C ARG A 47 1.79 -5.68 4.07
N LEU A 48 0.46 -5.73 4.05
CA LEU A 48 -0.31 -5.92 2.82
C LEU A 48 -0.07 -4.78 1.83
N LEU A 49 -0.03 -3.53 2.30
CA LEU A 49 0.31 -2.38 1.46
C LEU A 49 1.71 -2.50 0.84
N ALA A 50 2.71 -2.88 1.64
CA ALA A 50 4.06 -3.12 1.13
C ALA A 50 4.09 -4.27 0.10
N GLY A 51 3.31 -5.32 0.33
CA GLY A 51 3.14 -6.43 -0.62
C GLY A 51 2.54 -5.97 -1.94
N LEU A 52 1.46 -5.19 -1.90
CA LEU A 52 0.81 -4.63 -3.08
C LEU A 52 1.80 -3.79 -3.90
N PHE A 53 2.53 -2.87 -3.26
CA PHE A 53 3.53 -2.06 -3.94
C PHE A 53 4.68 -2.88 -4.54
N LYS A 54 5.10 -3.98 -3.89
CA LYS A 54 6.12 -4.89 -4.43
C LYS A 54 5.61 -5.64 -5.65
N ASN A 55 4.37 -6.12 -5.62
CA ASN A 55 3.75 -6.85 -6.71
C ASN A 55 3.63 -5.94 -7.94
N GLU A 56 3.06 -4.75 -7.79
CA GLU A 56 2.91 -3.76 -8.88
C GLU A 56 4.26 -3.35 -9.50
N LEU A 57 5.28 -3.11 -8.68
CA LEU A 57 6.62 -2.82 -9.17
C LEU A 57 7.24 -3.98 -9.96
N SER A 58 6.90 -5.23 -9.61
CA SER A 58 7.39 -6.44 -10.29
C SER A 58 6.62 -6.71 -11.58
N THR A 59 5.31 -6.47 -11.59
CA THR A 59 4.45 -6.58 -12.78
C THR A 59 4.82 -5.54 -13.83
N SER A 60 5.11 -4.29 -13.43
CA SER A 60 5.60 -3.25 -14.34
C SER A 60 6.92 -3.63 -15.03
N LYS A 61 7.77 -4.43 -14.37
CA LYS A 61 8.98 -5.01 -15.01
C LYS A 61 8.62 -6.15 -15.96
N ALA A 62 7.65 -6.98 -15.59
CA ALA A 62 7.21 -8.12 -16.39
C ALA A 62 6.42 -7.73 -17.64
N GLU A 63 5.83 -6.54 -17.73
CA GLU A 63 5.18 -6.09 -18.97
C GLU A 63 6.16 -5.81 -20.12
N THR A 64 7.47 -5.79 -19.85
CA THR A 64 8.51 -5.81 -20.90
C THR A 64 8.82 -7.24 -21.37
N GLU A 65 8.38 -8.27 -20.65
CA GLU A 65 8.54 -9.68 -21.00
C GLU A 65 7.22 -10.44 -20.76
N LYS A 66 6.34 -10.48 -21.77
CA LYS A 66 5.12 -11.29 -21.78
C LYS A 66 5.36 -12.71 -21.24
N ILE A 67 5.04 -12.97 -19.98
CA ILE A 67 4.94 -14.34 -19.46
C ILE A 67 3.75 -14.42 -18.49
N SER A 68 2.72 -15.13 -18.94
CA SER A 68 1.69 -15.75 -18.10
C SER A 68 2.38 -16.62 -17.04
N PHE A 69 2.26 -16.29 -15.76
CA PHE A 69 2.81 -17.10 -14.69
C PHE A 69 1.72 -17.88 -13.93
N ALA A 70 1.51 -19.12 -14.36
CA ALA A 70 0.84 -20.13 -13.58
C ALA A 70 1.85 -20.76 -12.60
N GLY A 71 1.64 -20.56 -11.30
CA GLY A 71 2.15 -21.40 -10.22
C GLY A 71 3.63 -21.26 -9.85
N PHE A 72 3.90 -20.72 -8.66
CA PHE A 72 4.93 -21.27 -7.78
C PHE A 72 4.47 -21.15 -6.31
N GLY A 73 4.37 -22.30 -5.65
CA GLY A 73 3.97 -22.42 -4.26
C GLY A 73 5.07 -22.05 -3.27
N GLY A 74 4.65 -21.62 -2.08
CA GLY A 74 5.53 -21.47 -0.94
C GLY A 74 5.14 -20.31 -0.04
N GLN A 75 4.40 -20.63 1.02
CA GLN A 75 4.02 -19.81 2.18
C GLN A 75 2.70 -19.02 2.10
N THR A 76 1.77 -19.56 2.89
CA THR A 76 0.54 -18.97 3.39
C THR A 76 0.77 -17.60 4.04
N THR A 77 0.65 -16.55 3.24
CA THR A 77 -0.07 -15.35 3.69
C THR A 77 -1.33 -15.26 2.83
N PRO A 78 -2.47 -14.82 3.34
CA PRO A 78 -3.62 -14.53 2.49
C PRO A 78 -3.28 -13.24 1.72
N SER A 79 -2.37 -13.35 0.75
CA SER A 79 -2.25 -12.40 -0.34
C SER A 79 -3.52 -12.61 -1.14
N ALA A 80 -4.57 -11.90 -0.76
CA ALA A 80 -5.68 -11.76 -1.67
C ALA A 80 -5.11 -11.08 -2.91
N ASP A 81 -5.14 -11.82 -4.02
CA ASP A 81 -4.67 -11.40 -5.34
C ASP A 81 -5.59 -10.29 -5.85
N TYR A 82 -5.50 -9.11 -5.26
CA TYR A 82 -6.19 -7.93 -5.75
C TYR A 82 -5.37 -7.39 -6.91
N THR A 83 -5.85 -7.62 -8.12
CA THR A 83 -5.38 -6.89 -9.28
C THR A 83 -5.99 -5.50 -9.20
N LEU A 84 -5.17 -4.45 -9.13
CA LEU A 84 -5.65 -3.10 -9.38
C LEU A 84 -6.05 -3.03 -10.86
N ASP A 85 -7.27 -2.61 -11.17
CA ASP A 85 -7.70 -2.30 -12.55
C ASP A 85 -7.07 -0.96 -13.05
N ILE A 86 -6.01 -0.53 -12.37
CA ILE A 86 -5.33 0.77 -12.53
C ILE A 86 -3.84 0.46 -12.54
N ASP A 87 -3.13 0.94 -13.56
CA ASP A 87 -1.66 0.90 -13.54
C ASP A 87 -1.16 1.87 -12.44
N LEU A 88 -0.73 1.29 -11.32
CA LEU A 88 -0.18 2.04 -10.20
C LEU A 88 1.07 2.84 -10.62
N SER A 89 1.80 2.37 -11.63
CA SER A 89 2.97 3.06 -12.17
C SER A 89 2.59 4.35 -12.88
N GLU A 90 1.54 4.32 -13.71
CA GLU A 90 0.98 5.51 -14.36
C GLU A 90 0.39 6.46 -13.32
N LEU A 91 -0.39 5.95 -12.38
CA LEU A 91 -0.94 6.76 -11.29
C LEU A 91 0.18 7.49 -10.53
N LEU A 92 1.21 6.77 -10.06
CA LEU A 92 2.34 7.37 -9.34
C LEU A 92 3.10 8.41 -10.18
N LYS A 93 3.24 8.19 -11.49
CA LYS A 93 3.84 9.20 -12.38
C LYS A 93 2.98 10.45 -12.43
N ASP A 94 1.67 10.37 -12.29
CA ASP A 94 0.76 11.52 -12.36
C ASP A 94 0.48 12.21 -11.02
N LEU A 95 0.77 11.54 -9.91
CA LEU A 95 0.66 12.15 -8.57
C LEU A 95 1.69 13.27 -8.36
N LYS A 96 1.21 14.51 -8.29
CA LYS A 96 2.03 15.69 -8.00
C LYS A 96 2.87 15.55 -6.72
N PRO A 97 2.34 15.08 -5.57
CA PRO A 97 3.17 14.91 -4.37
C PRO A 97 4.31 13.90 -4.55
N PHE A 98 4.09 12.85 -5.35
CA PHE A 98 5.13 11.88 -5.67
C PHE A 98 6.19 12.48 -6.61
N LYS A 99 5.78 13.22 -7.65
CA LYS A 99 6.67 13.97 -8.56
C LYS A 99 7.53 14.98 -7.80
N ASP A 100 6.93 15.77 -6.93
CA ASP A 100 7.62 16.78 -6.12
C ASP A 100 8.66 16.09 -5.20
N TRP A 101 8.26 15.03 -4.51
CA TRP A 101 9.18 14.23 -3.69
C TRP A 101 10.27 13.51 -4.50
N GLN A 102 9.96 13.05 -5.71
CA GLN A 102 10.93 12.43 -6.61
C GLN A 102 12.01 13.44 -7.01
N SER A 103 11.59 14.64 -7.42
CA SER A 103 12.47 15.72 -7.89
C SER A 103 13.46 16.19 -6.82
N SER A 104 13.05 16.15 -5.54
CA SER A 104 13.86 16.62 -4.40
C SER A 104 15.17 15.84 -4.17
N GLN A 105 15.30 14.61 -4.68
CA GLN A 105 16.44 13.72 -4.34
C GLN A 105 17.19 13.11 -5.53
N LYS A 106 16.97 13.57 -6.76
CA LYS A 106 17.65 13.07 -7.98
C LYS A 106 17.68 11.53 -8.11
N LEU A 107 16.66 10.86 -7.58
CA LEU A 107 16.52 9.41 -7.67
C LEU A 107 15.54 9.06 -8.80
N GLY A 108 15.84 7.99 -9.53
CA GLY A 108 14.93 7.44 -10.53
C GLY A 108 13.61 6.95 -9.91
N PHE A 109 12.55 6.93 -10.71
CA PHE A 109 11.20 6.53 -10.31
C PHE A 109 11.17 5.21 -9.53
N GLU A 110 11.75 4.14 -10.09
CA GLU A 110 11.80 2.83 -9.43
C GLU A 110 12.53 2.87 -8.09
N LYS A 111 13.62 3.65 -7.97
CA LYS A 111 14.39 3.75 -6.72
C LYS A 111 13.57 4.43 -5.64
N LYS A 112 12.77 5.44 -6.01
CA LYS A 112 11.84 6.12 -5.09
C LYS A 112 10.69 5.22 -4.67
N TRP A 113 10.12 4.44 -5.60
CA TRP A 113 9.12 3.44 -5.28
C TRP A 113 9.68 2.38 -4.31
N LYS A 114 10.85 1.80 -4.62
CA LYS A 114 11.55 0.87 -3.72
C LYS A 114 11.83 1.48 -2.35
N ARG A 115 12.14 2.78 -2.29
CA ARG A 115 12.32 3.51 -1.03
C ARG A 115 11.02 3.58 -0.21
N LEU A 116 9.87 3.85 -0.83
CA LEU A 116 8.59 3.83 -0.11
C LEU A 116 8.29 2.44 0.48
N ILE A 117 8.50 1.38 -0.32
CA ILE A 117 8.37 -0.01 0.14
C ILE A 117 9.33 -0.28 1.30
N GLY A 118 10.61 0.10 1.14
CA GLY A 118 11.65 -0.08 2.14
C GLY A 118 11.30 0.61 3.46
N ILE A 119 10.76 1.83 3.40
CA ILE A 119 10.36 2.58 4.59
C ILE A 119 9.21 1.89 5.35
N ILE A 120 8.23 1.33 4.65
CA ILE A 120 7.16 0.56 5.30
C ILE A 120 7.76 -0.70 5.96
N CYS A 121 8.61 -1.45 5.24
CA CYS A 121 9.25 -2.64 5.78
C CYS A 121 10.16 -2.33 6.97
N GLU A 122 11.05 -1.34 6.88
CA GLU A 122 11.94 -0.93 7.97
C GLU A 122 11.18 -0.49 9.22
N TYR A 123 10.06 0.22 9.02
CA TYR A 123 9.20 0.60 10.12
C TYR A 123 8.57 -0.63 10.79
N LEU A 124 8.02 -1.56 10.01
CA LEU A 124 7.43 -2.80 10.52
C LEU A 124 8.47 -3.70 11.20
N ASP A 125 9.64 -3.88 10.61
CA ASP A 125 10.75 -4.64 11.18
C ASP A 125 11.19 -4.03 12.52
N TYR A 126 11.19 -2.70 12.62
CA TYR A 126 11.43 -2.03 13.88
C TYR A 126 10.31 -2.33 14.90
N LEU A 127 9.04 -2.31 14.50
CA LEU A 127 7.89 -2.59 15.36
C LEU A 127 7.80 -4.05 15.84
N ASP A 128 8.30 -5.00 15.05
CA ASP A 128 8.28 -6.42 15.37
C ASP A 128 9.47 -6.81 16.26
N ASN A 129 10.63 -6.16 16.05
CA ASN A 129 11.85 -6.39 16.82
C ASN A 129 12.03 -5.33 17.92
N GLN A 130 10.95 -4.96 18.63
CA GLN A 130 11.01 -4.02 19.74
C GLN A 130 11.53 -4.62 21.05
N ASP A 131 11.66 -5.95 21.14
CA ASP A 131 12.27 -6.60 22.30
C ASP A 131 13.67 -6.02 22.57
N GLY A 132 13.76 -5.18 23.60
CA GLY A 132 15.00 -4.54 24.06
C GLY A 132 15.32 -3.15 23.49
N LYS A 133 14.45 -2.51 22.70
CA LYS A 133 14.70 -1.13 22.20
C LYS A 133 14.10 -0.06 23.12
N LEU A 134 14.96 0.83 23.61
CA LEU A 134 14.63 1.83 24.64
C LEU A 134 13.86 3.07 24.15
N LEU A 135 13.78 3.31 22.84
CA LEU A 135 13.18 4.54 22.30
C LEU A 135 12.14 4.22 21.23
N PRO A 136 10.89 4.73 21.36
CA PRO A 136 9.87 4.57 20.33
C PRO A 136 10.29 5.30 19.04
N ARG A 137 10.17 4.61 17.91
CA ARG A 137 10.41 5.19 16.58
C ARG A 137 9.08 5.57 15.95
N LYS A 138 8.93 6.85 15.61
CA LYS A 138 7.84 7.34 14.77
C LYS A 138 8.08 6.96 13.31
N PRO A 139 7.03 6.74 12.50
CA PRO A 139 7.21 6.52 11.07
C PRO A 139 7.80 7.77 10.40
N PRO A 140 8.63 7.62 9.35
CA PRO A 140 9.09 8.74 8.54
C PRO A 140 7.88 9.52 7.97
N THR A 141 7.65 10.71 8.50
CA THR A 141 6.38 11.43 8.32
C THR A 141 6.14 11.85 6.88
N GLU A 142 7.19 12.27 6.16
CA GLU A 142 7.07 12.70 4.77
C GLU A 142 6.68 11.52 3.86
N GLU A 143 7.38 10.40 3.97
CA GLU A 143 7.10 9.23 3.14
C GLU A 143 5.76 8.57 3.48
N PHE A 144 5.38 8.51 4.76
CA PHE A 144 4.04 8.01 5.14
C PHE A 144 2.91 8.93 4.68
N ARG A 145 3.14 10.25 4.56
CA ARG A 145 2.17 11.17 3.94
C ARG A 145 2.02 10.91 2.45
N ILE A 146 3.11 10.66 1.73
CA ILE A 146 3.07 10.29 0.31
C ILE A 146 2.33 8.97 0.13
N ILE A 147 2.63 7.97 0.97
CA ILE A 147 1.94 6.68 0.97
C ILE A 147 0.44 6.86 1.25
N SER A 148 0.07 7.70 2.22
CA SER A 148 -1.33 8.02 2.49
C SER A 148 -2.00 8.64 1.26
N PHE A 149 -1.34 9.58 0.58
CA PHE A 149 -1.88 10.21 -0.62
C PHE A 149 -2.11 9.19 -1.75
N ILE A 150 -1.17 8.27 -1.95
CA ILE A 150 -1.32 7.17 -2.93
C ILE A 150 -2.54 6.31 -2.59
N VAL A 151 -2.71 5.93 -1.32
CA VAL A 151 -3.86 5.12 -0.88
C VAL A 151 -5.18 5.88 -1.01
N ASP A 152 -5.19 7.19 -0.74
CA ASP A 152 -6.37 8.04 -0.90
C ASP A 152 -6.81 8.12 -2.38
N GLU A 153 -5.86 8.24 -3.30
CA GLU A 153 -6.12 8.26 -4.74
C GLU A 153 -6.58 6.89 -5.25
N LEU A 154 -5.99 5.79 -4.77
CA LEU A 154 -6.47 4.44 -5.08
C LEU A 154 -7.91 4.22 -4.56
N LEU A 155 -8.24 4.76 -3.38
CA LEU A 155 -9.59 4.72 -2.83
C LEU A 155 -10.59 5.48 -3.68
N LEU A 156 -10.25 6.69 -4.14
CA LEU A 156 -11.10 7.51 -4.99
C LEU A 156 -11.40 6.80 -6.32
N ASN A 157 -10.40 6.17 -6.93
CA ASN A 157 -10.60 5.42 -8.15
C ASN A 157 -11.44 4.16 -7.91
N ALA A 158 -11.17 3.39 -6.85
CA ALA A 158 -11.98 2.22 -6.50
C ALA A 158 -13.44 2.61 -6.20
N GLU A 159 -13.67 3.75 -5.53
CA GLU A 159 -15.01 4.28 -5.26
C GLU A 159 -15.73 4.71 -6.54
N SER A 160 -15.01 5.36 -7.46
CA SER A 160 -15.56 5.76 -8.77
C SER A 160 -16.00 4.55 -9.58
N SER A 161 -15.19 3.48 -9.61
CA SER A 161 -15.50 2.22 -10.29
C SER A 161 -16.68 1.46 -9.68
N LEU A 162 -16.96 1.64 -8.38
CA LEU A 162 -18.14 1.06 -7.72
C LEU A 162 -19.44 1.82 -8.02
N GLN A 163 -19.33 3.12 -8.29
CA GLN A 163 -20.47 3.99 -8.59
C GLN A 163 -20.90 3.92 -10.06
N SER A 164 -19.96 3.64 -10.99
CA SER A 164 -20.27 3.28 -12.38
C SER A 164 -21.03 1.96 -12.51
#